data_AF-A0A934T093-F1
#
_entry.id   AF-A0A934T093-F1
#
_cell.length_a   1.000
_cell.length_b   1.000
_cell.length_c   1.000
_cell.angle_alpha   90.00
_cell.angle_beta   90.00
_cell.angle_gamma   90.00
#
_symmetry.space_group_name_H-M   'P 1'
#
loop_
_entity.id
_entity.type
_entity.pdbx_description
1 polymer ?
#
loop_
_entity_poly.entity_id
_entity_poly.type
_entity_poly.pdbx_seq_one_letter_code
_entity_poly.pdbx_strand_id
1 'polypeptide(L)'
;MNLNTARKLNAALSISGITAIMALAPNVYAQTTSTTWTKCASENGTCSVSGTQQVRYGANGSFVTKTVTGSVQCTNAVFGDPIPGVVKECDVASTTSSTSTTTTAPTTTTTSGTDTTTWTGCASENGTCTIPGTRQVRYGANSSYVYKTLSTSTQCSNSVFGDPAPGVVKHCDYASSTVSTSTSPTTTTTTSPTTSTTTNTSTTNTSTTSGARDKYKQPFAVNSIWNMPIGSGAVYVPANISGNPAPGQWVRMPQMDEEHIIMKPTSPITTVNYSSAGWNSGANRCGATGGALKQVPMPSDYVVPNNIENSSAAFLMADGHTIAQMQPFARCSTGASATALVTFPDVDLFGDGRTGAHGGSGLSAIGGSLRIGELRPGSQGPNHALKVNVYAKQALYKCTTASACYRWPANNADGYAVGWYGAESNNGNAAVKMGALLALPASLNISSLGLETEPAKQLAWTLQNYGAYIVDDTYAPQFAINAENGPDGSFKTQFQADYGFAFEQLVSNASSSPWVRDIQRLVQALNVVDNNGPNSIGGGGTPRQPLAAPIQ
;
A
#
# COMPACT_ATOMS: atom_id res chain seq x y z
N MET A 1 -33.15 -1.65 43.37
CA MET A 1 -32.93 -2.09 44.76
C MET A 1 -34.11 -2.95 45.18
N ASN A 2 -33.91 -4.25 45.38
CA ASN A 2 -34.45 -4.90 46.56
C ASN A 2 -33.65 -6.17 46.85
N LEU A 3 -33.23 -6.24 48.11
CA LEU A 3 -32.32 -7.20 48.73
C LEU A 3 -33.00 -8.55 48.96
N ASN A 4 -32.18 -9.60 48.92
CA ASN A 4 -32.09 -10.76 49.82
C ASN A 4 -33.38 -11.50 50.22
N THR A 5 -33.32 -12.84 50.22
CA THR A 5 -33.06 -13.64 51.44
C THR A 5 -32.84 -15.11 51.07
N ALA A 6 -31.74 -15.69 51.55
CA ALA A 6 -31.43 -17.13 51.53
C ALA A 6 -31.84 -17.80 52.85
N ARG A 7 -32.19 -19.10 52.80
CA ARG A 7 -32.17 -20.13 53.87
C ARG A 7 -32.74 -21.42 53.24
N LYS A 8 -32.34 -22.66 53.54
CA LYS A 8 -31.29 -23.30 54.34
C LYS A 8 -31.54 -24.83 54.19
N LEU A 9 -30.49 -25.61 54.45
CA LEU A 9 -30.45 -26.96 55.08
C LEU A 9 -30.39 -28.27 54.26
N ASN A 10 -29.41 -29.06 54.72
CA ASN A 10 -28.97 -30.43 54.41
C ASN A 10 -29.84 -31.54 55.06
N ALA A 11 -29.74 -32.76 54.52
CA ALA A 11 -29.57 -34.06 55.21
C ALA A 11 -29.26 -35.14 54.13
N ALA A 12 -28.20 -35.94 54.10
CA ALA A 12 -27.48 -36.83 55.05
C ALA A 12 -27.91 -38.31 54.97
N LEU A 13 -26.91 -39.19 54.67
CA LEU A 13 -26.70 -40.64 54.91
C LEU A 13 -26.31 -41.40 53.62
N SER A 14 -25.54 -42.50 53.58
CA SER A 14 -24.38 -43.06 54.29
C SER A 14 -24.06 -44.43 53.63
N ILE A 15 -22.84 -44.94 53.81
CA ILE A 15 -22.40 -46.37 53.78
C ILE A 15 -21.70 -46.90 52.51
N SER A 16 -20.40 -47.14 52.72
CA SER A 16 -19.54 -48.30 52.39
C SER A 16 -19.57 -49.01 51.05
N GLY A 17 -18.36 -49.31 50.56
CA GLY A 17 -18.07 -50.54 49.82
C GLY A 17 -17.30 -50.32 48.52
N ILE A 18 -15.98 -50.16 48.62
CA ILE A 18 -15.09 -50.31 47.47
C ILE A 18 -15.00 -51.81 47.16
N THR A 19 -15.58 -52.23 46.04
CA THR A 19 -15.12 -53.42 45.31
C THR A 19 -15.20 -53.11 43.82
N ALA A 20 -14.06 -53.17 43.16
CA ALA A 20 -13.94 -52.93 41.73
C ALA A 20 -14.67 -54.03 40.94
N ILE A 21 -15.64 -53.62 40.12
CA ILE A 21 -16.11 -54.39 38.96
C ILE A 21 -15.91 -53.48 37.75
N MET A 22 -14.97 -53.82 36.88
CA MET A 22 -14.92 -53.25 35.53
C MET A 22 -16.15 -53.76 34.76
N ALA A 23 -17.12 -52.88 34.53
CA ALA A 23 -18.20 -53.07 33.57
C ALA A 23 -18.13 -51.93 32.55
N LEU A 24 -17.96 -52.31 31.28
CA LEU A 24 -18.01 -51.43 30.12
C LEU A 24 -19.45 -50.91 29.94
N ALA A 25 -19.64 -49.59 30.08
CA ALA A 25 -20.89 -48.91 29.74
C ALA A 25 -20.77 -48.22 28.36
N PRO A 26 -21.81 -48.28 27.50
CA PRO A 26 -21.82 -47.62 26.20
C PRO A 26 -21.99 -46.10 26.33
N ASN A 27 -21.22 -45.35 25.54
CA ASN A 27 -21.22 -43.89 25.48
C ASN A 27 -22.60 -43.32 25.12
N VAL A 28 -23.08 -42.40 25.95
CA VAL A 28 -24.14 -41.44 25.62
C VAL A 28 -23.51 -40.38 24.72
N TYR A 29 -23.90 -40.34 23.43
CA TYR A 29 -23.42 -39.33 22.49
C TYR A 29 -24.12 -37.99 22.76
N ALA A 30 -23.36 -36.98 23.18
CA ALA A 30 -23.84 -35.60 23.25
C ALA A 30 -23.93 -35.02 21.82
N GLN A 31 -25.15 -34.77 21.35
CA GLN A 31 -25.40 -34.12 20.07
C GLN A 31 -25.25 -32.61 20.24
N THR A 32 -24.19 -32.02 19.68
CA THR A 32 -24.02 -30.56 19.60
C THR A 32 -24.59 -30.05 18.28
N THR A 33 -25.76 -29.39 18.33
CA THR A 33 -26.33 -28.64 17.19
C THR A 33 -25.73 -27.24 17.16
N SER A 34 -24.95 -26.90 16.13
CA SER A 34 -24.51 -25.52 15.91
C SER A 34 -25.40 -24.83 14.87
N THR A 35 -26.01 -23.70 15.26
CA THR A 35 -26.76 -22.83 14.36
C THR A 35 -25.83 -21.75 13.81
N THR A 36 -25.66 -21.71 12.50
CA THR A 36 -24.90 -20.68 11.79
C THR A 36 -25.89 -19.73 11.11
N TRP A 37 -25.62 -18.43 11.14
CA TRP A 37 -26.47 -17.41 10.54
C TRP A 37 -25.79 -16.82 9.31
N THR A 38 -26.50 -16.77 8.18
CA THR A 38 -25.98 -16.29 6.90
C THR A 38 -26.82 -15.13 6.39
N LYS A 39 -26.18 -13.99 6.08
CA LYS A 39 -26.88 -12.83 5.51
C LYS A 39 -27.63 -13.19 4.23
N CYS A 40 -28.90 -12.79 4.18
CA CYS A 40 -29.76 -12.98 3.01
C CYS A 40 -30.25 -11.67 2.38
N ALA A 41 -30.34 -10.57 3.13
CA ALA A 41 -30.72 -9.27 2.57
C ALA A 41 -30.27 -8.09 3.47
N SER A 42 -29.98 -6.94 2.86
CA SER A 42 -29.81 -5.66 3.58
C SER A 42 -31.16 -5.07 3.99
N GLU A 43 -31.19 -4.08 4.89
CA GLU A 43 -32.41 -3.34 5.28
C GLU A 43 -33.17 -2.82 4.05
N ASN A 44 -34.49 -2.98 4.09
CA ASN A 44 -35.45 -2.78 3.00
C ASN A 44 -35.36 -3.78 1.84
N GLY A 45 -34.47 -4.77 1.91
CA GLY A 45 -34.42 -5.90 1.00
C GLY A 45 -35.37 -7.03 1.36
N THR A 46 -35.53 -8.00 0.45
CA THR A 46 -36.32 -9.21 0.66
C THR A 46 -35.40 -10.41 0.92
N CYS A 47 -35.56 -11.07 2.06
CA CYS A 47 -34.86 -12.31 2.38
C CYS A 47 -35.74 -13.51 2.00
N SER A 48 -35.26 -14.33 1.06
CA SER A 48 -35.94 -15.55 0.63
C SER A 48 -35.30 -16.79 1.27
N VAL A 49 -36.13 -17.70 1.77
CA VAL A 49 -35.72 -18.93 2.43
C VAL A 49 -36.42 -20.13 1.79
N SER A 50 -35.72 -21.26 1.67
CA SER A 50 -36.32 -22.51 1.21
C SER A 50 -37.08 -23.18 2.36
N GLY A 51 -38.39 -23.39 2.18
CA GLY A 51 -39.25 -23.93 3.24
C GLY A 51 -39.40 -22.96 4.41
N THR A 52 -39.44 -23.50 5.64
CA THR A 52 -39.58 -22.72 6.88
C THR A 52 -38.23 -22.64 7.61
N GLN A 53 -37.67 -21.44 7.77
CA GLN A 53 -36.38 -21.22 8.43
C GLN A 53 -36.46 -20.03 9.41
N GLN A 54 -35.53 -19.95 10.36
CA GLN A 54 -35.41 -18.75 11.19
C GLN A 54 -34.65 -17.67 10.42
N VAL A 55 -35.19 -16.46 10.41
CA VAL A 55 -34.55 -15.25 9.90
C VAL A 55 -34.42 -14.26 11.04
N ARG A 56 -33.25 -13.64 11.22
CA ARG A 56 -33.04 -12.58 12.20
C ARG A 56 -32.74 -11.26 11.53
N TYR A 57 -33.28 -10.16 12.03
CA TYR A 57 -33.08 -8.81 11.52
C TYR A 57 -32.44 -7.95 12.60
N GLY A 58 -31.37 -7.22 12.28
CA GLY A 58 -30.64 -6.41 13.24
C GLY A 58 -29.22 -6.04 12.81
N ALA A 59 -28.44 -5.51 13.75
CA ALA A 59 -27.04 -5.15 13.56
C ALA A 59 -26.29 -5.16 14.90
N ASN A 60 -24.95 -5.25 14.87
CA ASN A 60 -24.07 -5.14 16.05
C ASN A 60 -24.43 -6.08 17.22
N GLY A 61 -24.91 -7.29 16.91
CA GLY A 61 -25.30 -8.28 17.92
C GLY A 61 -26.72 -8.11 18.48
N SER A 62 -27.40 -7.01 18.18
CA SER A 62 -28.81 -6.78 18.53
C SER A 62 -29.71 -7.20 17.37
N PHE A 63 -30.38 -8.35 17.51
CA PHE A 63 -31.24 -8.93 16.47
C PHE A 63 -32.60 -9.36 17.01
N VAL A 64 -33.66 -9.15 16.23
CA VAL A 64 -34.97 -9.80 16.42
C VAL A 64 -35.07 -10.97 15.46
N THR A 65 -35.36 -12.16 15.99
CA THR A 65 -35.49 -13.39 15.20
C THR A 65 -36.95 -13.76 14.99
N LYS A 66 -37.31 -14.17 13.77
CA LYS A 66 -38.64 -14.70 13.42
C LYS A 66 -38.51 -15.95 12.55
N THR A 67 -39.51 -16.82 12.65
CA THR A 67 -39.64 -17.97 11.75
C THR A 67 -40.41 -17.55 10.51
N VAL A 68 -39.84 -17.84 9.33
CA VAL A 68 -40.32 -17.38 8.04
C VAL A 68 -40.48 -18.56 7.10
N THR A 69 -41.53 -18.56 6.28
CA THR A 69 -41.71 -19.52 5.19
C THR A 69 -41.72 -18.78 3.86
N GLY A 70 -40.86 -19.17 2.92
CA GLY A 70 -40.77 -18.56 1.59
C GLY A 70 -39.96 -17.28 1.54
N SER A 71 -40.51 -16.12 1.93
CA SER A 71 -39.75 -14.86 1.97
C SER A 71 -40.29 -13.86 3.00
N VAL A 72 -39.45 -12.90 3.39
CA VAL A 72 -39.78 -11.85 4.34
C VAL A 72 -39.11 -10.53 3.96
N GLN A 73 -39.76 -9.40 4.25
CA GLN A 73 -39.18 -8.07 4.09
C GLN A 73 -38.32 -7.71 5.31
N CYS A 74 -37.09 -7.25 5.07
CA CYS A 74 -36.12 -6.88 6.09
C CYS A 74 -36.30 -5.44 6.53
N THR A 75 -37.41 -5.15 7.23
CA THR A 75 -37.78 -3.79 7.63
C THR A 75 -38.18 -3.72 9.10
N ASN A 76 -38.08 -2.51 9.65
CA ASN A 76 -38.55 -2.18 10.99
C ASN A 76 -40.05 -2.49 11.19
N ALA A 77 -40.86 -2.42 10.13
CA ALA A 77 -42.29 -2.75 10.19
C ALA A 77 -42.52 -4.25 10.43
N VAL A 78 -41.62 -5.11 9.96
CA VAL A 78 -41.78 -6.57 10.04
C VAL A 78 -41.15 -7.15 11.30
N PHE A 79 -39.98 -6.64 11.71
CA PHE A 79 -39.20 -7.19 12.83
C PHE A 79 -39.14 -6.26 14.07
N GLY A 80 -39.63 -5.03 13.98
CA GLY A 80 -39.30 -3.97 14.94
C GLY A 80 -37.92 -3.37 14.67
N ASP A 81 -37.54 -2.32 15.41
CA ASP A 81 -36.20 -1.73 15.31
C ASP A 81 -35.32 -2.19 16.50
N PRO A 82 -34.49 -3.24 16.34
CA PRO A 82 -33.60 -3.72 17.41
C PRO A 82 -32.52 -2.72 17.79
N ILE A 83 -32.21 -1.75 16.92
CA ILE A 83 -31.16 -0.76 17.15
C ILE A 83 -31.45 0.53 16.35
N PRO A 84 -32.19 1.48 16.94
CA PRO A 84 -32.59 2.72 16.28
C PRO A 84 -31.41 3.56 15.78
N GLY A 85 -31.55 4.14 14.59
CA GLY A 85 -30.54 5.01 13.97
C GLY A 85 -29.37 4.27 13.32
N VAL A 86 -29.35 2.93 13.36
CA VAL A 86 -28.32 2.08 12.73
C VAL A 86 -28.94 1.26 11.60
N VAL A 87 -28.20 1.12 10.50
CA VAL A 87 -28.62 0.33 9.33
C VAL A 87 -28.54 -1.16 9.66
N LYS A 88 -29.57 -1.93 9.30
CA LYS A 88 -29.75 -3.34 9.70
C LYS A 88 -29.64 -4.30 8.51
N GLU A 89 -29.66 -5.60 8.81
CA GLU A 89 -29.70 -6.66 7.81
C GLU A 89 -30.44 -7.90 8.31
N CYS A 90 -30.85 -8.76 7.39
CA CYS A 90 -31.41 -10.07 7.69
C CYS A 90 -30.39 -11.20 7.48
N ASP A 91 -30.37 -12.17 8.40
CA ASP A 91 -29.66 -13.44 8.26
C ASP A 91 -30.61 -14.64 8.41
N VAL A 92 -30.36 -15.74 7.70
CA VAL A 92 -31.07 -17.02 7.83
C VAL A 92 -30.24 -18.04 8.60
N ALA A 93 -30.88 -18.84 9.47
CA ALA A 93 -30.24 -19.90 10.24
C ALA A 93 -30.07 -21.20 9.44
N SER A 94 -28.88 -21.79 9.50
CA SER A 94 -28.60 -23.15 9.06
C SER A 94 -28.05 -23.97 10.21
N THR A 95 -28.64 -25.13 10.49
CA THR A 95 -28.22 -26.03 11.58
C THR A 95 -27.57 -27.28 10.99
N THR A 96 -26.36 -27.60 11.47
CA THR A 96 -25.67 -28.86 11.14
C THR A 96 -25.37 -29.63 12.42
N SER A 97 -25.63 -30.93 12.38
CA SER A 97 -25.28 -31.91 13.43
C SER A 97 -24.26 -32.88 12.83
N SER A 98 -23.07 -33.04 13.43
CA SER A 98 -22.05 -33.97 12.93
C SER A 98 -21.56 -34.94 14.02
N THR A 99 -21.64 -36.24 13.73
CA THR A 99 -21.06 -37.34 14.51
C THR A 99 -19.77 -37.81 13.81
N SER A 100 -18.66 -37.92 14.53
CA SER A 100 -17.32 -38.19 13.95
C SER A 100 -16.81 -39.60 14.29
N THR A 101 -16.44 -40.39 13.28
CA THR A 101 -15.63 -41.63 13.39
C THR A 101 -14.65 -41.74 12.23
N THR A 102 -13.38 -42.02 12.52
CA THR A 102 -12.25 -42.15 11.59
C THR A 102 -11.98 -43.61 11.17
N THR A 103 -11.84 -43.91 9.87
CA THR A 103 -11.09 -45.09 9.36
C THR A 103 -10.59 -44.88 7.91
N THR A 104 -9.49 -45.55 7.57
CA THR A 104 -8.51 -45.34 6.47
C THR A 104 -8.86 -46.02 5.12
N ALA A 105 -8.59 -45.29 4.01
CA ALA A 105 -8.29 -45.55 2.55
C ALA A 105 -8.44 -46.96 1.88
N PRO A 106 -8.35 -47.16 0.52
CA PRO A 106 -8.09 -46.27 -0.65
C PRO A 106 -9.00 -46.54 -1.90
N THR A 107 -8.81 -45.83 -3.05
CA THR A 107 -8.78 -46.34 -4.46
C THR A 107 -8.71 -45.18 -5.48
N THR A 108 -7.86 -45.32 -6.50
CA THR A 108 -7.55 -44.44 -7.64
C THR A 108 -8.52 -44.57 -8.82
N THR A 109 -8.84 -43.44 -9.50
CA THR A 109 -9.18 -43.42 -10.94
C THR A 109 -8.77 -42.09 -11.59
N THR A 110 -8.27 -42.21 -12.83
CA THR A 110 -7.62 -41.19 -13.67
C THR A 110 -8.61 -40.35 -14.48
N THR A 111 -8.50 -39.02 -14.48
CA THR A 111 -8.87 -38.16 -15.63
C THR A 111 -8.14 -36.82 -15.58
N SER A 112 -7.63 -36.37 -16.74
CA SER A 112 -7.11 -35.02 -16.98
C SER A 112 -8.13 -33.94 -16.60
N GLY A 113 -7.70 -32.90 -15.88
CA GLY A 113 -8.56 -31.77 -15.50
C GLY A 113 -7.75 -30.55 -15.09
N THR A 114 -8.11 -29.40 -15.67
CA THR A 114 -7.74 -28.04 -15.26
C THR A 114 -7.70 -27.88 -13.73
N ASP A 115 -6.56 -27.47 -13.20
CA ASP A 115 -6.32 -27.24 -11.77
C ASP A 115 -7.31 -26.22 -11.22
N THR A 116 -8.37 -26.72 -10.58
CA THR A 116 -9.33 -25.93 -9.82
C THR A 116 -9.05 -26.15 -8.34
N THR A 117 -8.31 -25.23 -7.73
CA THR A 117 -8.03 -25.27 -6.28
C THR A 117 -9.34 -25.12 -5.51
N THR A 118 -9.73 -26.17 -4.80
CA THR A 118 -10.89 -26.15 -3.89
C THR A 118 -10.45 -25.78 -2.48
N TRP A 119 -11.25 -24.95 -1.80
CA TRP A 119 -10.94 -24.41 -0.46
C TRP A 119 -11.85 -25.04 0.58
N THR A 120 -11.27 -25.55 1.67
CA THR A 120 -12.00 -26.20 2.77
C THR A 120 -11.90 -25.35 4.03
N GLY A 121 -13.05 -24.88 4.53
CA GLY A 121 -13.13 -24.09 5.76
C GLY A 121 -12.66 -24.86 6.98
N CYS A 122 -11.85 -24.21 7.82
CA CYS A 122 -11.21 -24.84 8.97
C CYS A 122 -11.35 -24.06 10.28
N ALA A 123 -11.61 -22.74 10.26
CA ALA A 123 -11.86 -21.96 11.47
C ALA A 123 -12.55 -20.63 11.17
N SER A 124 -13.39 -20.13 12.07
CA SER A 124 -13.82 -18.72 12.08
C SER A 124 -12.74 -17.81 12.69
N GLU A 125 -12.87 -16.49 12.55
CA GLU A 125 -11.96 -15.50 13.15
C GLU A 125 -11.77 -15.77 14.66
N ASN A 126 -10.50 -15.74 15.06
CA ASN A 126 -9.92 -16.13 16.35
C ASN A 126 -9.95 -17.63 16.69
N GLY A 127 -10.48 -18.50 15.83
CA GLY A 127 -10.39 -19.95 15.97
C GLY A 127 -9.01 -20.51 15.59
N THR A 128 -8.76 -21.80 15.85
CA THR A 128 -7.54 -22.49 15.39
C THR A 128 -7.86 -23.37 14.19
N CYS A 129 -7.24 -23.08 13.05
CA CYS A 129 -7.34 -23.88 11.84
C CYS A 129 -6.32 -25.02 11.87
N THR A 130 -6.78 -26.27 11.83
CA THR A 130 -5.90 -27.46 11.72
C THR A 130 -5.69 -27.80 10.24
N ILE A 131 -4.44 -27.98 9.83
CA ILE A 131 -4.04 -28.09 8.41
C ILE A 131 -3.41 -29.46 8.16
N PRO A 132 -3.98 -30.30 7.27
CA PRO A 132 -3.39 -31.60 6.97
C PRO A 132 -2.17 -31.48 6.05
N GLY A 133 -0.98 -31.44 6.64
CA GLY A 133 0.30 -31.24 5.94
C GLY A 133 0.57 -29.77 5.63
N THR A 134 1.49 -29.49 4.70
CA THR A 134 1.82 -28.13 4.26
C THR A 134 0.90 -27.72 3.11
N ARG A 135 0.00 -26.76 3.35
CA ARG A 135 -0.99 -26.28 2.39
C ARG A 135 -1.08 -24.76 2.40
N GLN A 136 -1.64 -24.17 1.35
CA GLN A 136 -2.03 -22.77 1.36
C GLN A 136 -3.30 -22.61 2.22
N VAL A 137 -3.30 -21.68 3.15
CA VAL A 137 -4.43 -21.30 4.02
C VAL A 137 -4.79 -19.86 3.69
N ARG A 138 -6.06 -19.56 3.50
CA ARG A 138 -6.57 -18.21 3.29
C ARG A 138 -7.39 -17.77 4.49
N TYR A 139 -7.26 -16.53 4.92
CA TYR A 139 -8.04 -15.89 5.99
C TYR A 139 -8.75 -14.69 5.39
N GLY A 140 -10.07 -14.53 5.53
CA GLY A 140 -10.78 -13.44 4.87
C GLY A 140 -12.29 -13.54 4.83
N ALA A 141 -12.92 -12.63 4.08
CA ALA A 141 -14.35 -12.60 3.82
C ALA A 141 -14.64 -11.83 2.52
N ASN A 142 -15.80 -12.07 1.89
CA ASN A 142 -16.27 -11.33 0.71
C ASN A 142 -15.23 -11.20 -0.41
N SER A 143 -14.61 -12.33 -0.77
CA SER A 143 -13.54 -12.41 -1.79
C SER A 143 -12.24 -11.68 -1.44
N SER A 144 -12.14 -11.07 -0.25
CA SER A 144 -10.93 -10.45 0.27
C SER A 144 -10.28 -11.39 1.27
N TYR A 145 -9.22 -12.09 0.83
CA TYR A 145 -8.49 -13.07 1.65
C TYR A 145 -6.98 -12.81 1.63
N VAL A 146 -6.33 -12.98 2.78
CA VAL A 146 -4.87 -13.13 2.88
C VAL A 146 -4.52 -14.61 2.84
N TYR A 147 -3.54 -14.99 2.02
CA TYR A 147 -3.09 -16.38 1.88
C TYR A 147 -1.72 -16.58 2.51
N LYS A 148 -1.51 -17.71 3.20
CA LYS A 148 -0.21 -18.16 3.74
C LYS A 148 -0.01 -19.65 3.52
N THR A 149 1.21 -20.09 3.24
CA THR A 149 1.54 -21.52 3.22
C THR A 149 1.95 -21.93 4.63
N LEU A 150 1.17 -22.80 5.25
CA LEU A 150 1.30 -23.17 6.66
C LEU A 150 1.16 -24.70 6.81
N SER A 151 1.75 -25.24 7.87
CA SER A 151 1.71 -26.66 8.20
C SER A 151 1.12 -26.89 9.59
N THR A 152 0.48 -28.04 9.78
CA THR A 152 -0.02 -28.52 11.09
C THR A 152 -1.21 -27.74 11.65
N SER A 153 -1.04 -26.48 12.02
CA SER A 153 -2.11 -25.65 12.56
C SER A 153 -1.76 -24.16 12.55
N THR A 154 -2.75 -23.29 12.54
CA THR A 154 -2.56 -21.84 12.65
C THR A 154 -3.73 -21.16 13.34
N GLN A 155 -3.48 -20.07 14.08
CA GLN A 155 -4.55 -19.24 14.62
C GLN A 155 -5.15 -18.40 13.50
N CYS A 156 -6.47 -18.50 13.33
CA CYS A 156 -7.24 -17.85 12.29
C CYS A 156 -7.61 -16.43 12.70
N SER A 157 -6.65 -15.51 12.72
CA SER A 157 -6.86 -14.20 13.35
C SER A 157 -6.13 -13.07 12.64
N ASN A 158 -6.56 -11.84 12.92
CA ASN A 158 -5.92 -10.62 12.46
C ASN A 158 -4.44 -10.53 12.87
N SER A 159 -4.04 -11.11 14.00
CA SER A 159 -2.63 -11.11 14.43
C SER A 159 -1.75 -12.03 13.57
N VAL A 160 -2.32 -13.10 13.00
CA VAL A 160 -1.57 -14.05 12.17
C VAL A 160 -1.65 -13.70 10.68
N PHE A 161 -2.79 -13.22 10.19
CA PHE A 161 -3.03 -13.00 8.77
C PHE A 161 -3.21 -11.51 8.39
N GLY A 162 -3.23 -10.58 9.34
CA GLY A 162 -3.70 -9.21 9.11
C GLY A 162 -5.23 -9.16 8.98
N ASP A 163 -5.81 -7.97 8.79
CA ASP A 163 -7.27 -7.83 8.56
C ASP A 163 -7.57 -7.52 7.07
N PRO A 164 -7.80 -8.55 6.23
CA PRO A 164 -8.10 -8.37 4.80
C PRO A 164 -9.48 -7.79 4.52
N ALA A 165 -10.36 -7.74 5.51
CA ALA A 165 -11.69 -7.16 5.37
C ALA A 165 -12.06 -6.41 6.66
N PRO A 166 -11.45 -5.22 6.90
CA PRO A 166 -11.67 -4.47 8.14
C PRO A 166 -13.14 -4.16 8.38
N GLY A 167 -13.61 -4.45 9.59
CA GLY A 167 -15.02 -4.29 9.96
C GLY A 167 -15.96 -5.43 9.53
N VAL A 168 -15.45 -6.47 8.87
CA VAL A 168 -16.19 -7.69 8.50
C VAL A 168 -15.60 -8.88 9.26
N VAL A 169 -16.41 -9.83 9.72
CA VAL A 169 -15.93 -11.05 10.39
C VAL A 169 -15.33 -12.01 9.35
N LYS A 170 -14.14 -12.56 9.65
CA LYS A 170 -13.35 -13.37 8.70
C LYS A 170 -13.35 -14.86 9.07
N HIS A 171 -12.88 -15.71 8.16
CA HIS A 171 -12.71 -17.14 8.37
C HIS A 171 -11.47 -17.65 7.64
N CYS A 172 -11.00 -18.83 8.02
CA CYS A 172 -9.90 -19.53 7.37
C CYS A 172 -10.37 -20.73 6.59
N ASP A 173 -9.77 -20.93 5.42
CA ASP A 173 -9.86 -22.15 4.62
C ASP A 173 -8.47 -22.64 4.21
N TYR A 174 -8.27 -23.94 4.00
CA TYR A 174 -7.06 -24.47 3.36
C TYR A 174 -7.33 -25.06 1.97
N ALA A 175 -6.33 -25.01 1.09
CA ALA A 175 -6.39 -25.51 -0.27
C ALA A 175 -6.33 -27.04 -0.36
N SER A 176 -6.97 -27.63 -1.37
CA SER A 176 -6.98 -29.08 -1.60
C SER A 176 -5.62 -29.66 -2.04
N SER A 177 -4.73 -28.84 -2.62
CA SER A 177 -3.38 -29.23 -3.01
C SER A 177 -2.36 -29.07 -1.88
N THR A 178 -1.37 -29.97 -1.84
CA THR A 178 -0.22 -29.89 -0.91
C THR A 178 0.95 -29.18 -1.59
N VAL A 179 1.67 -28.34 -0.85
CA VAL A 179 2.87 -27.66 -1.36
C VAL A 179 4.10 -28.46 -0.92
N SER A 180 4.79 -29.09 -1.87
CA SER A 180 6.05 -29.80 -1.60
C SER A 180 7.22 -28.81 -1.63
N THR A 181 7.92 -28.65 -0.50
CA THR A 181 9.18 -27.89 -0.44
C THR A 181 10.32 -28.73 -1.02
N SER A 182 10.82 -28.36 -2.20
CA SER A 182 12.06 -28.90 -2.75
C SER A 182 13.25 -28.14 -2.15
N THR A 183 13.98 -28.75 -1.22
CA THR A 183 15.29 -28.29 -0.78
C THR A 183 16.33 -28.75 -1.79
N SER A 184 16.84 -27.82 -2.62
CA SER A 184 18.00 -28.06 -3.48
C SER A 184 19.30 -27.75 -2.72
N PRO A 185 20.30 -28.65 -2.69
CA PRO A 185 21.57 -28.39 -2.02
C PRO A 185 22.47 -27.50 -2.90
N THR A 186 22.88 -26.35 -2.36
CA THR A 186 23.85 -25.44 -2.99
C THR A 186 25.25 -26.03 -2.91
N THR A 187 25.86 -26.30 -4.07
CA THR A 187 27.27 -26.68 -4.21
C THR A 187 28.17 -25.47 -3.93
N THR A 188 28.95 -25.51 -2.84
CA THR A 188 29.95 -24.48 -2.52
C THR A 188 31.31 -24.89 -3.10
N THR A 189 31.85 -24.10 -4.02
CA THR A 189 33.23 -24.19 -4.48
C THR A 189 34.18 -23.56 -3.46
N THR A 190 35.13 -24.36 -3.02
CA THR A 190 36.20 -24.05 -2.06
C THR A 190 37.26 -23.13 -2.68
N THR A 191 37.56 -22.00 -2.02
CA THR A 191 38.87 -21.35 -2.09
C THR A 191 39.37 -21.02 -0.67
N SER A 192 40.69 -21.17 -0.53
CA SER A 192 41.48 -21.28 0.70
C SER A 192 41.44 -20.06 1.64
N PRO A 193 41.64 -20.22 2.96
CA PRO A 193 41.52 -19.13 3.93
C PRO A 193 42.83 -18.33 4.07
N THR A 194 42.70 -17.01 4.24
CA THR A 194 43.75 -16.18 4.85
C THR A 194 43.23 -15.70 6.21
N THR A 195 44.02 -16.00 7.23
CA THR A 195 43.83 -15.76 8.65
C THR A 195 43.69 -14.27 8.99
N SER A 196 42.70 -13.89 9.80
CA SER A 196 42.84 -12.82 10.81
C SER A 196 41.66 -12.79 11.79
N THR A 197 42.00 -13.18 13.02
CA THR A 197 41.61 -12.61 14.32
C THR A 197 40.14 -12.38 14.66
N THR A 198 39.65 -13.28 15.50
CA THR A 198 38.44 -13.20 16.33
C THR A 198 38.49 -12.07 17.35
N THR A 199 37.43 -11.26 17.41
CA THR A 199 37.00 -10.57 18.64
C THR A 199 35.53 -10.89 18.89
N ASN A 200 35.29 -11.63 19.98
CA ASN A 200 33.96 -11.91 20.52
C ASN A 200 33.36 -10.63 21.12
N THR A 201 32.20 -10.21 20.62
CA THR A 201 31.30 -9.32 21.37
C THR A 201 29.91 -9.94 21.41
N SER A 202 29.47 -10.20 22.64
CA SER A 202 28.19 -10.78 23.03
C SER A 202 26.99 -10.05 22.43
N THR A 203 26.25 -10.71 21.54
CA THR A 203 24.92 -10.27 21.09
C THR A 203 23.86 -10.71 22.08
N THR A 204 23.31 -9.78 22.84
CA THR A 204 22.00 -9.93 23.49
C THR A 204 20.93 -10.09 22.42
N ASN A 205 20.30 -11.27 22.37
CA ASN A 205 19.14 -11.58 21.54
C ASN A 205 17.94 -10.71 21.95
N THR A 206 17.74 -9.58 21.27
CA THR A 206 16.43 -8.97 21.13
C THR A 206 15.72 -9.64 19.96
N SER A 207 14.65 -10.38 20.28
CA SER A 207 13.70 -10.95 19.33
C SER A 207 13.11 -9.84 18.45
N THR A 208 13.67 -9.61 17.27
CA THR A 208 13.14 -8.70 16.26
C THR A 208 11.89 -9.33 15.64
N THR A 209 10.78 -8.60 15.75
CA THR A 209 9.56 -8.84 14.99
C THR A 209 9.90 -8.77 13.49
N SER A 210 9.96 -9.92 12.84
CA SER A 210 10.09 -10.00 11.38
C SER A 210 8.88 -9.34 10.71
N GLY A 211 9.09 -8.17 10.09
CA GLY A 211 8.33 -7.77 8.91
C GLY A 211 7.66 -6.40 8.85
N ALA A 212 7.97 -5.42 9.71
CA ALA A 212 7.46 -4.05 9.54
C ALA A 212 8.38 -3.20 8.66
N ARG A 213 7.81 -2.30 7.85
CA ARG A 213 8.58 -1.31 7.08
C ARG A 213 8.89 -0.08 7.94
N ASP A 214 10.03 0.54 7.66
CA ASP A 214 10.42 1.80 8.28
C ASP A 214 9.54 2.94 7.76
N LYS A 215 8.73 3.54 8.65
CA LYS A 215 7.83 4.65 8.34
C LYS A 215 8.54 5.92 7.87
N TYR A 216 9.82 6.09 8.20
CA TYR A 216 10.60 7.26 7.76
C TYR A 216 11.19 7.08 6.36
N LYS A 217 11.26 5.83 5.87
CA LYS A 217 11.73 5.52 4.53
C LYS A 217 10.58 5.34 3.55
N GLN A 218 9.56 4.57 3.94
CA GLN A 218 8.36 4.37 3.16
C GLN A 218 7.17 4.67 4.07
N PRO A 219 6.65 5.92 4.08
CA PRO A 219 5.53 6.32 4.94
C PRO A 219 4.16 5.89 4.39
N PHE A 220 3.10 6.24 5.13
CA PHE A 220 1.67 6.12 4.80
C PHE A 220 1.09 4.73 4.88
N ALA A 221 -0.23 4.60 4.89
CA ALA A 221 -0.93 3.33 4.99
C ALA A 221 -0.59 2.38 3.82
N VAL A 222 -0.80 1.08 4.04
CA VAL A 222 -0.55 0.03 3.01
C VAL A 222 -1.41 0.24 1.76
N ASN A 223 -2.63 0.76 1.93
CA ASN A 223 -3.56 1.10 0.86
C ASN A 223 -3.38 2.54 0.33
N SER A 224 -2.32 3.24 0.72
CA SER A 224 -1.95 4.52 0.11
C SER A 224 -1.67 4.35 -1.38
N ILE A 225 -1.94 5.39 -2.17
CA ILE A 225 -1.56 5.46 -3.59
C ILE A 225 -0.06 5.20 -3.79
N TRP A 226 0.76 5.53 -2.80
CA TRP A 226 2.21 5.36 -2.87
C TRP A 226 2.64 3.91 -2.65
N ASN A 227 1.86 3.14 -1.89
CA ASN A 227 2.24 1.78 -1.46
C ASN A 227 1.49 0.67 -2.20
N MET A 228 0.49 1.02 -3.02
CA MET A 228 -0.32 0.05 -3.76
C MET A 228 0.38 -0.40 -5.05
N PRO A 229 0.59 -1.72 -5.23
CA PRO A 229 1.03 -2.26 -6.50
C PRO A 229 -0.04 -2.11 -7.59
N ILE A 230 0.41 -2.09 -8.84
CA ILE A 230 -0.45 -2.26 -10.01
C ILE A 230 -1.19 -3.58 -9.89
N GLY A 231 -2.50 -3.55 -10.13
CA GLY A 231 -3.37 -4.70 -10.03
C GLY A 231 -3.63 -5.38 -11.38
N SER A 232 -4.06 -6.64 -11.34
CA SER A 232 -4.39 -7.45 -12.51
C SER A 232 -5.56 -6.90 -13.33
N GLY A 233 -6.37 -6.01 -12.75
CA GLY A 233 -7.47 -5.31 -13.41
C GLY A 233 -7.05 -4.04 -14.14
N ALA A 234 -5.77 -3.67 -14.13
CA ALA A 234 -5.28 -2.45 -14.77
C ALA A 234 -5.59 -2.41 -16.27
N VAL A 235 -6.23 -1.31 -16.69
CA VAL A 235 -6.52 -0.98 -18.09
C VAL A 235 -5.53 0.10 -18.53
N TYR A 236 -4.83 -0.15 -19.63
CA TYR A 236 -3.75 0.72 -20.09
C TYR A 236 -4.16 1.53 -21.31
N VAL A 237 -3.82 2.82 -21.30
CA VAL A 237 -3.87 3.70 -22.47
C VAL A 237 -2.45 4.19 -22.75
N PRO A 238 -1.93 4.09 -23.99
CA PRO A 238 -0.61 4.61 -24.32
C PRO A 238 -0.44 6.08 -23.90
N ALA A 239 0.62 6.39 -23.16
CA ALA A 239 0.88 7.77 -22.73
C ALA A 239 1.44 8.61 -23.88
N ASN A 240 2.21 7.98 -24.79
CA ASN A 240 2.84 8.63 -25.95
C ASN A 240 3.71 9.84 -25.56
N ILE A 241 4.41 9.74 -24.44
CA ILE A 241 5.35 10.78 -23.98
C ILE A 241 6.65 10.65 -24.77
N SER A 242 7.17 11.78 -25.26
CA SER A 242 8.46 11.78 -25.95
C SER A 242 9.58 11.38 -25.00
N GLY A 243 10.39 10.39 -25.40
CA GLY A 243 11.62 10.06 -24.67
C GLY A 243 12.66 11.19 -24.73
N ASN A 244 12.64 12.03 -25.77
CA ASN A 244 13.49 13.21 -25.86
C ASN A 244 12.63 14.42 -26.29
N PRO A 245 12.10 15.19 -25.33
CA PRO A 245 11.20 16.31 -25.62
C PRO A 245 11.87 17.48 -26.34
N ALA A 246 13.22 17.59 -26.33
CA ALA A 246 13.96 18.59 -27.09
C ALA A 246 15.21 18.01 -27.78
N PRO A 247 15.03 17.31 -28.92
CA PRO A 247 16.14 16.85 -29.74
C PRO A 247 17.03 18.04 -30.14
N GLY A 248 18.34 17.92 -29.92
CA GLY A 248 19.33 18.95 -30.25
C GLY A 248 19.62 19.95 -29.15
N GLN A 249 18.94 19.86 -28.01
CA GLN A 249 19.21 20.74 -26.88
C GLN A 249 19.93 19.99 -25.75
N TRP A 250 20.74 20.74 -25.01
CA TRP A 250 21.42 20.26 -23.82
C TRP A 250 20.45 20.27 -22.64
N VAL A 251 19.69 19.17 -22.50
CA VAL A 251 18.67 19.01 -21.45
C VAL A 251 19.00 17.83 -20.55
N ARG A 252 18.64 17.90 -19.27
CA ARG A 252 18.86 16.79 -18.31
C ARG A 252 17.85 15.67 -18.54
N MET A 253 18.31 14.42 -18.54
CA MET A 253 17.48 13.24 -18.71
C MET A 253 18.02 12.05 -17.91
N PRO A 254 17.38 11.67 -16.79
CA PRO A 254 16.36 12.44 -16.10
C PRO A 254 16.97 13.68 -15.43
N GLN A 255 16.15 14.69 -15.15
CA GLN A 255 16.42 15.66 -14.08
C GLN A 255 16.07 15.00 -12.73
N MET A 256 16.75 15.40 -11.66
CA MET A 256 16.25 15.13 -10.31
C MET A 256 15.45 16.34 -9.84
N ASP A 257 14.18 16.16 -9.51
CA ASP A 257 13.46 17.17 -8.73
C ASP A 257 13.72 16.89 -7.25
N GLU A 258 14.36 17.82 -6.55
CA GLU A 258 14.86 17.59 -5.20
C GLU A 258 13.75 17.74 -4.16
N GLU A 259 13.54 16.66 -3.39
CA GLU A 259 12.57 16.61 -2.32
C GLU A 259 13.29 16.79 -0.98
N HIS A 260 13.06 17.94 -0.34
CA HIS A 260 13.66 18.27 0.95
C HIS A 260 12.94 17.52 2.07
N ILE A 261 13.46 16.35 2.43
CA ILE A 261 12.80 15.45 3.38
C ILE A 261 13.56 15.42 4.70
N ILE A 262 12.97 16.04 5.72
CA ILE A 262 13.56 16.26 7.04
C ILE A 262 12.81 15.39 8.07
N MET A 263 13.30 14.16 8.29
CA MET A 263 12.75 13.21 9.28
C MET A 263 13.47 13.32 10.63
N LYS A 264 13.59 14.54 11.16
CA LYS A 264 14.42 14.85 12.35
C LYS A 264 13.60 15.58 13.44
N PRO A 265 12.65 14.90 14.10
CA PRO A 265 11.63 15.53 14.96
C PRO A 265 12.19 16.13 16.24
N THR A 266 13.39 15.71 16.65
CA THR A 266 14.11 16.22 17.84
C THR A 266 15.05 17.39 17.53
N SER A 267 15.09 17.85 16.28
CA SER A 267 15.92 19.00 15.89
C SER A 267 15.44 20.30 16.52
N PRO A 268 16.31 21.32 16.61
CA PRO A 268 15.88 22.66 16.95
C PRO A 268 14.72 23.13 16.06
N ILE A 269 13.79 23.86 16.67
CA ILE A 269 12.68 24.46 15.94
C ILE A 269 13.20 25.61 15.09
N THR A 270 12.89 25.55 13.79
CA THR A 270 13.19 26.61 12.83
C THR A 270 11.90 27.29 12.41
N THR A 271 11.86 28.62 12.50
CA THR A 271 10.77 29.42 11.94
C THR A 271 10.91 29.48 10.42
N VAL A 272 9.82 29.16 9.72
CA VAL A 272 9.66 29.35 8.28
C VAL A 272 8.82 30.59 8.06
N ASN A 273 9.38 31.59 7.40
CA ASN A 273 8.71 32.85 7.06
C ASN A 273 8.16 32.85 5.65
N TYR A 274 7.17 33.69 5.38
CA TYR A 274 6.66 33.90 4.03
C TYR A 274 7.70 34.58 3.16
N SER A 275 7.89 34.06 1.94
CA SER A 275 8.60 34.72 0.85
C SER A 275 7.73 34.69 -0.39
N SER A 276 7.49 35.84 -1.03
CA SER A 276 6.75 35.93 -2.29
C SER A 276 7.53 35.43 -3.51
N ALA A 277 8.78 35.00 -3.31
CA ALA A 277 9.64 34.45 -4.36
C ALA A 277 9.20 33.03 -4.77
N GLY A 278 8.59 32.93 -5.97
CA GLY A 278 8.19 31.66 -6.57
C GLY A 278 9.26 31.05 -7.50
N TRP A 279 8.84 30.66 -8.71
CA TRP A 279 9.66 29.95 -9.71
C TRP A 279 10.30 30.87 -10.78
N ASN A 280 10.13 32.19 -10.65
CA ASN A 280 10.66 33.14 -11.61
C ASN A 280 12.19 33.24 -11.54
N SER A 281 12.84 33.36 -12.70
CA SER A 281 14.28 33.60 -12.78
C SER A 281 14.67 34.86 -12.00
N GLY A 282 15.74 34.77 -11.20
CA GLY A 282 16.24 35.87 -10.38
C GLY A 282 15.47 36.11 -9.07
N ALA A 283 14.42 35.32 -8.78
CA ALA A 283 13.75 35.37 -7.49
C ALA A 283 14.73 34.98 -6.37
N ASN A 284 14.70 35.72 -5.26
CA ASN A 284 15.50 35.43 -4.08
C ASN A 284 14.61 34.83 -2.98
N ARG A 285 14.63 33.51 -2.87
CA ARG A 285 13.89 32.76 -1.86
C ARG A 285 14.50 32.92 -0.47
N CYS A 286 15.76 33.32 -0.32
CA CYS A 286 16.42 33.43 0.98
C CYS A 286 15.84 34.52 1.89
N GLY A 287 15.27 35.57 1.30
CA GLY A 287 14.70 36.70 2.02
C GLY A 287 13.23 36.46 2.38
N ALA A 288 12.88 36.65 3.64
CA ALA A 288 11.49 36.75 4.05
C ALA A 288 10.89 38.07 3.53
N THR A 289 9.70 38.01 2.95
CA THR A 289 8.92 39.18 2.52
C THR A 289 7.62 39.31 3.33
N GLY A 290 7.40 38.43 4.30
CA GLY A 290 6.26 38.46 5.22
C GLY A 290 6.55 37.69 6.51
N GLY A 291 5.51 37.55 7.34
CA GLY A 291 5.61 36.94 8.66
C GLY A 291 5.79 35.43 8.66
N ALA A 292 5.84 34.85 9.86
CA ALA A 292 5.96 33.41 10.05
C ALA A 292 4.77 32.64 9.45
N LEU A 293 5.07 31.61 8.67
CA LEU A 293 4.09 30.65 8.15
C LEU A 293 3.97 29.45 9.08
N LYS A 294 5.10 28.88 9.52
CA LYS A 294 5.13 27.65 10.31
C LYS A 294 6.43 27.52 11.09
N GLN A 295 6.39 26.75 12.17
CA GLN A 295 7.56 26.29 12.90
C GLN A 295 7.75 24.80 12.65
N VAL A 296 8.97 24.37 12.30
CA VAL A 296 9.27 22.96 11.97
C VAL A 296 10.58 22.51 12.62
N PRO A 297 10.72 21.24 13.03
CA PRO A 297 12.01 20.69 13.44
C PRO A 297 12.95 20.56 12.24
N MET A 298 14.14 21.17 12.31
CA MET A 298 15.13 21.10 11.23
C MET A 298 16.56 21.26 11.78
N PRO A 299 17.51 20.36 11.41
CA PRO A 299 18.91 20.52 11.81
C PRO A 299 19.47 21.88 11.40
N SER A 300 20.19 22.55 12.30
CA SER A 300 20.66 23.93 12.05
C SER A 300 21.66 24.02 10.90
N ASP A 301 22.41 22.97 10.63
CA ASP A 301 23.42 22.84 9.59
C ASP A 301 22.85 22.50 8.21
N TYR A 302 21.60 22.01 8.12
CA TYR A 302 20.97 21.72 6.84
C TYR A 302 20.59 23.01 6.10
N VAL A 303 21.15 23.17 4.90
CA VAL A 303 21.01 24.36 4.05
C VAL A 303 20.29 23.96 2.76
N VAL A 304 19.29 24.76 2.38
CA VAL A 304 18.61 24.68 1.09
C VAL A 304 18.88 25.99 0.34
N PRO A 305 19.78 25.99 -0.67
CA PRO A 305 20.15 27.19 -1.41
C PRO A 305 18.99 27.80 -2.19
N ASN A 306 19.16 29.05 -2.63
CA ASN A 306 18.25 29.65 -3.60
C ASN A 306 18.36 28.95 -4.96
N ASN A 307 17.23 28.51 -5.51
CA ASN A 307 17.12 27.99 -6.86
C ASN A 307 15.72 28.32 -7.42
N ILE A 308 15.44 27.87 -8.65
CA ILE A 308 14.13 28.02 -9.32
C ILE A 308 13.36 26.70 -9.43
N GLU A 309 13.86 25.64 -8.78
CA GLU A 309 13.26 24.31 -8.81
C GLU A 309 11.99 24.28 -7.95
N ASN A 310 11.29 23.15 -7.95
CA ASN A 310 10.07 23.00 -7.17
C ASN A 310 10.36 23.07 -5.67
N SER A 311 11.46 22.49 -5.19
CA SER A 311 11.91 22.57 -3.80
C SER A 311 10.79 22.27 -2.80
N SER A 312 10.04 21.20 -3.07
CA SER A 312 9.04 20.66 -2.17
C SER A 312 9.74 20.17 -0.89
N ALA A 313 9.13 20.43 0.27
CA ALA A 313 9.70 20.07 1.56
C ALA A 313 8.69 19.38 2.47
N ALA A 314 9.16 18.36 3.20
CA ALA A 314 8.42 17.61 4.20
C ALA A 314 9.19 17.55 5.52
N PHE A 315 8.53 17.85 6.63
CA PHE A 315 9.12 17.87 7.97
C PHE A 315 8.34 16.96 8.90
N LEU A 316 9.03 16.05 9.57
CA LEU A 316 8.45 15.32 10.69
C LEU A 316 8.39 16.21 11.93
N MET A 317 7.18 16.43 12.42
CA MET A 317 6.92 17.22 13.61
C MET A 317 7.31 16.47 14.88
N ALA A 318 7.42 17.21 15.99
CA ALA A 318 7.91 16.67 17.26
C ALA A 318 7.04 15.56 17.88
N ASP A 319 5.78 15.44 17.45
CA ASP A 319 4.89 14.33 17.83
C ASP A 319 5.32 12.98 17.21
N GLY A 320 6.22 13.00 16.22
CA GLY A 320 6.77 11.80 15.59
C GLY A 320 5.85 11.14 14.57
N HIS A 321 4.73 11.78 14.19
CA HIS A 321 3.81 11.26 13.17
C HIS A 321 3.24 12.32 12.21
N THR A 322 3.14 13.59 12.61
CA THR A 322 2.65 14.65 11.72
C THR A 322 3.74 15.07 10.73
N ILE A 323 3.38 15.15 9.45
CA ILE A 323 4.22 15.68 8.37
C ILE A 323 3.72 17.04 7.94
N ALA A 324 4.53 18.07 8.21
CA ALA A 324 4.32 19.41 7.68
C ALA A 324 4.92 19.55 6.28
N GLN A 325 4.20 20.23 5.38
CA GLN A 325 4.58 20.31 3.97
C GLN A 325 4.51 21.75 3.45
N MET A 326 5.46 22.15 2.59
CA MET A 326 5.54 23.51 2.03
C MET A 326 6.33 23.56 0.72
N GLN A 327 6.12 24.63 -0.05
CA GLN A 327 6.79 24.84 -1.33
C GLN A 327 6.77 26.32 -1.77
N PRO A 328 7.73 26.76 -2.61
CA PRO A 328 9.10 26.26 -2.62
C PRO A 328 9.79 26.63 -1.31
N PHE A 329 10.58 25.72 -0.77
CA PHE A 329 11.30 25.91 0.49
C PHE A 329 12.74 26.41 0.27
N ALA A 330 13.24 27.27 1.15
CA ALA A 330 14.65 27.63 1.20
C ALA A 330 15.16 27.89 2.63
N ARG A 331 16.45 27.63 2.83
CA ARG A 331 17.24 28.03 4.00
C ARG A 331 18.68 28.24 3.57
N CYS A 332 19.00 29.44 3.11
CA CYS A 332 20.24 29.69 2.37
C CYS A 332 21.50 29.81 3.25
N SER A 333 21.38 29.71 4.56
CA SER A 333 22.53 29.78 5.47
C SER A 333 22.26 28.97 6.73
N THR A 334 23.32 28.35 7.26
CA THR A 334 23.29 27.59 8.51
C THR A 334 22.71 28.43 9.65
N GLY A 335 21.80 27.83 10.42
CA GLY A 335 21.18 28.45 11.60
C GLY A 335 20.17 29.56 11.30
N ALA A 336 20.06 30.03 10.05
CA ALA A 336 19.11 31.08 9.68
C ALA A 336 17.66 30.61 9.77
N SER A 337 16.72 31.56 9.80
CA SER A 337 15.31 31.27 9.51
C SER A 337 15.17 30.72 8.09
N ALA A 338 14.15 29.89 7.89
CA ALA A 338 13.81 29.40 6.56
C ALA A 338 12.67 30.22 5.95
N THR A 339 12.38 29.97 4.69
CA THR A 339 11.33 30.63 3.93
C THR A 339 10.54 29.64 3.08
N ALA A 340 9.26 29.96 2.84
CA ALA A 340 8.44 29.30 1.85
C ALA A 340 7.41 30.27 1.26
N LEU A 341 6.90 29.97 0.06
CA LEU A 341 5.78 30.73 -0.52
C LEU A 341 4.45 30.28 0.07
N VAL A 342 4.24 28.96 0.19
CA VAL A 342 2.97 28.38 0.60
C VAL A 342 3.18 27.16 1.49
N THR A 343 2.26 26.96 2.42
CA THR A 343 2.16 25.73 3.23
C THR A 343 0.93 24.94 2.79
N PHE A 344 0.99 23.64 2.96
CA PHE A 344 -0.09 22.72 2.62
C PHE A 344 -0.63 22.06 3.88
N PRO A 345 -1.84 21.49 3.84
CA PRO A 345 -2.36 20.72 4.96
C PRO A 345 -1.38 19.64 5.41
N ASP A 346 -1.24 19.51 6.72
CA ASP A 346 -0.43 18.46 7.31
C ASP A 346 -1.07 17.09 7.05
N VAL A 347 -0.21 16.09 6.93
CA VAL A 347 -0.64 14.69 6.78
C VAL A 347 -0.03 13.84 7.87
N ASP A 348 -0.67 12.73 8.17
CA ASP A 348 -0.18 11.78 9.16
C ASP A 348 0.68 10.69 8.47
N LEU A 349 1.83 10.34 9.06
CA LEU A 349 2.69 9.24 8.60
C LEU A 349 1.95 7.91 8.49
N PHE A 350 0.88 7.71 9.24
CA PHE A 350 0.02 6.53 9.23
C PHE A 350 -1.21 6.68 8.33
N GLY A 351 -1.48 7.88 7.81
CA GLY A 351 -2.61 8.19 6.94
C GLY A 351 -2.41 7.78 5.47
N ASP A 352 -3.30 8.24 4.59
CA ASP A 352 -3.20 7.93 3.15
C ASP A 352 -2.04 8.63 2.45
N GLY A 353 -1.55 9.75 3.01
CA GLY A 353 -0.45 10.55 2.47
C GLY A 353 -0.69 11.12 1.08
N ARG A 354 -1.93 11.20 0.60
CA ARG A 354 -2.20 11.53 -0.81
C ARG A 354 -1.78 12.96 -1.16
N THR A 355 -2.16 13.92 -0.33
CA THR A 355 -2.04 15.36 -0.64
C THR A 355 -0.79 15.99 -0.04
N GLY A 356 -0.28 17.05 -0.67
CA GLY A 356 0.90 17.74 -0.18
C GLY A 356 1.42 18.84 -1.08
N ALA A 357 2.73 19.06 -1.00
CA ALA A 357 3.38 20.26 -1.50
C ALA A 357 3.92 20.19 -2.94
N HIS A 358 3.34 19.33 -3.79
CA HIS A 358 3.45 19.53 -5.24
C HIS A 358 2.36 20.46 -5.71
N GLY A 359 2.63 21.76 -5.82
CA GLY A 359 1.63 22.77 -6.18
C GLY A 359 0.88 22.48 -7.49
N GLY A 360 1.54 21.85 -8.46
CA GLY A 360 0.93 21.46 -9.73
C GLY A 360 -0.15 20.42 -9.55
N SER A 361 0.03 19.39 -8.72
CA SER A 361 -0.95 18.29 -8.55
C SER A 361 -1.75 18.30 -7.23
N GLY A 362 -1.24 19.03 -6.24
CA GLY A 362 -1.60 18.93 -4.83
C GLY A 362 -1.19 17.61 -4.16
N LEU A 363 -0.25 16.85 -4.73
CA LEU A 363 0.21 15.55 -4.21
C LEU A 363 1.36 15.68 -3.20
N SER A 364 1.59 14.59 -2.46
CA SER A 364 2.54 14.47 -1.34
C SER A 364 3.96 14.94 -1.62
N ALA A 365 4.54 15.72 -0.71
CA ALA A 365 5.95 16.09 -0.73
C ALA A 365 6.90 14.89 -0.52
N ILE A 366 6.45 13.85 0.20
CA ILE A 366 7.30 12.68 0.49
C ILE A 366 6.85 11.40 -0.20
N GLY A 367 5.54 11.21 -0.37
CA GLY A 367 5.01 10.00 -0.99
C GLY A 367 5.57 9.81 -2.39
N GLY A 368 6.14 8.64 -2.67
CA GLY A 368 6.69 8.29 -3.98
C GLY A 368 8.01 8.95 -4.38
N SER A 369 8.65 9.73 -3.51
CA SER A 369 10.03 10.18 -3.73
C SER A 369 10.98 8.99 -3.66
N LEU A 370 11.92 8.87 -4.61
CA LEU A 370 13.05 7.94 -4.46
C LEU A 370 13.83 8.26 -3.19
N ARG A 371 14.21 7.23 -2.43
CA ARG A 371 14.85 7.36 -1.11
C ARG A 371 16.31 6.98 -1.16
N ILE A 372 17.10 7.57 -0.26
CA ILE A 372 18.44 7.08 0.05
C ILE A 372 18.30 5.65 0.59
N GLY A 373 19.04 4.72 0.00
CA GLY A 373 18.95 3.28 0.19
C GLY A 373 18.31 2.55 -0.98
N GLU A 374 17.70 3.26 -1.92
CA GLU A 374 17.08 2.67 -3.11
C GLU A 374 17.97 2.76 -4.34
N LEU A 375 17.59 2.01 -5.37
CA LEU A 375 18.35 1.81 -6.60
C LEU A 375 19.82 1.39 -6.36
N ARG A 376 20.08 0.59 -5.34
CA ARG A 376 21.43 0.09 -5.01
C ARG A 376 21.84 -1.02 -5.98
N PRO A 377 23.14 -1.21 -6.26
CA PRO A 377 23.62 -2.39 -6.99
C PRO A 377 23.17 -3.69 -6.32
N GLY A 378 22.75 -4.66 -7.13
CA GLY A 378 22.17 -5.94 -6.74
C GLY A 378 20.70 -5.89 -6.28
N SER A 379 20.08 -4.71 -6.20
CA SER A 379 18.67 -4.59 -5.77
C SER A 379 17.68 -4.84 -6.91
N GLN A 380 16.43 -5.13 -6.56
CA GLN A 380 15.37 -5.36 -7.56
C GLN A 380 14.75 -4.05 -8.07
N GLY A 381 14.60 -3.06 -7.19
CA GLY A 381 13.96 -1.77 -7.44
C GLY A 381 13.09 -1.32 -6.26
N PRO A 382 12.76 -0.02 -6.16
CA PRO A 382 11.81 0.50 -5.18
C PRO A 382 10.47 -0.25 -5.19
N ASN A 383 9.92 -0.53 -4.01
CA ASN A 383 8.68 -1.28 -3.81
C ASN A 383 7.47 -0.35 -3.52
N HIS A 384 7.45 0.80 -4.19
CA HIS A 384 6.42 1.82 -4.06
C HIS A 384 6.24 2.57 -5.39
N ALA A 385 5.10 3.23 -5.57
CA ALA A 385 4.86 4.07 -6.74
C ALA A 385 5.77 5.30 -6.67
N LEU A 386 6.29 5.75 -7.81
CA LEU A 386 7.19 6.89 -7.88
C LEU A 386 6.46 8.21 -8.14
N LYS A 387 7.16 9.32 -7.95
CA LYS A 387 6.79 10.65 -8.45
C LYS A 387 7.64 11.01 -9.64
N VAL A 388 7.01 11.59 -10.65
CA VAL A 388 7.68 12.09 -11.86
C VAL A 388 7.09 13.42 -12.29
N ASN A 389 7.92 14.22 -12.96
CA ASN A 389 7.48 15.43 -13.63
C ASN A 389 7.69 15.28 -15.13
N VAL A 390 6.82 15.92 -15.90
CA VAL A 390 6.88 15.91 -17.36
C VAL A 390 6.90 17.33 -17.87
N TYR A 391 7.45 17.54 -19.06
CA TYR A 391 7.29 18.81 -19.76
C TYR A 391 5.83 18.97 -20.20
N ALA A 392 5.04 19.65 -19.37
CA ALA A 392 3.59 19.61 -19.46
C ALA A 392 3.07 20.23 -20.76
N LYS A 393 3.79 21.21 -21.30
CA LYS A 393 3.47 21.85 -22.58
C LYS A 393 3.42 20.88 -23.75
N GLN A 394 4.17 19.80 -23.69
CA GLN A 394 4.21 18.74 -24.71
C GLN A 394 3.47 17.47 -24.28
N ALA A 395 3.64 17.03 -23.03
CA ALA A 395 3.21 15.71 -22.59
C ALA A 395 1.75 15.65 -22.08
N LEU A 396 1.25 16.71 -21.42
CA LEU A 396 -0.07 16.66 -20.81
C LEU A 396 -1.20 16.97 -21.79
N TYR A 397 -2.41 16.53 -21.45
CA TYR A 397 -3.65 16.82 -22.17
C TYR A 397 -3.88 18.32 -22.29
N LYS A 398 -4.23 18.77 -23.51
CA LYS A 398 -4.64 20.14 -23.79
C LYS A 398 -6.04 20.43 -23.24
N CYS A 399 -6.12 20.64 -21.93
CA CYS A 399 -7.36 20.97 -21.23
C CYS A 399 -7.87 22.37 -21.59
N THR A 400 -9.20 22.53 -21.59
CA THR A 400 -9.89 23.81 -21.81
C THR A 400 -10.50 24.40 -20.54
N THR A 401 -10.55 23.62 -19.46
CA THR A 401 -11.00 24.05 -18.12
C THR A 401 -10.04 23.51 -17.06
N ALA A 402 -9.91 24.22 -15.93
CA ALA A 402 -8.99 23.82 -14.85
C ALA A 402 -9.28 22.40 -14.33
N SER A 403 -10.55 22.04 -14.11
CA SER A 403 -10.94 20.70 -13.66
C SER A 403 -10.66 19.58 -14.66
N ALA A 404 -10.49 19.91 -15.95
CA ALA A 404 -10.11 18.93 -16.96
C ALA A 404 -8.59 18.72 -17.04
N CYS A 405 -7.75 19.53 -16.37
CA CYS A 405 -6.30 19.45 -16.45
C CYS A 405 -5.67 18.40 -15.52
N TYR A 406 -6.43 17.89 -14.55
CA TYR A 406 -5.98 16.88 -13.60
C TYR A 406 -6.95 15.69 -13.51
N ARG A 407 -6.48 14.59 -12.93
CA ARG A 407 -7.27 13.40 -12.61
C ARG A 407 -6.82 12.83 -11.26
N TRP A 408 -7.70 12.05 -10.64
CA TRP A 408 -7.38 11.38 -9.38
C TRP A 408 -6.08 10.55 -9.51
N PRO A 409 -5.15 10.60 -8.53
CA PRO A 409 -5.32 11.16 -7.17
C PRO A 409 -5.08 12.66 -7.00
N ALA A 410 -4.57 13.35 -8.03
CA ALA A 410 -4.39 14.80 -7.98
C ALA A 410 -5.74 15.50 -7.75
N ASN A 411 -5.69 16.62 -7.03
CA ASN A 411 -6.83 17.49 -6.78
C ASN A 411 -6.61 18.89 -7.37
N ASN A 412 -5.47 19.12 -8.01
CA ASN A 412 -5.10 20.39 -8.59
C ASN A 412 -4.36 20.21 -9.93
N ALA A 413 -4.28 21.31 -10.67
CA ALA A 413 -3.37 21.53 -11.80
C ALA A 413 -2.64 22.87 -11.58
N ASP A 414 -1.55 23.12 -12.30
CA ASP A 414 -0.93 24.44 -12.31
C ASP A 414 -1.96 25.55 -12.65
N GLY A 415 -1.80 26.72 -12.03
CA GLY A 415 -2.70 27.86 -12.29
C GLY A 415 -2.70 28.35 -13.74
N TYR A 416 -1.65 28.01 -14.50
CA TYR A 416 -1.49 28.30 -15.93
C TYR A 416 -1.77 27.10 -16.84
N ALA A 417 -2.29 25.98 -16.29
CA ALA A 417 -2.50 24.74 -17.05
C ALA A 417 -3.36 24.95 -18.31
N VAL A 418 -4.46 25.69 -18.20
CA VAL A 418 -5.31 26.04 -19.35
C VAL A 418 -4.54 27.01 -20.27
N GLY A 419 -4.29 26.57 -21.49
CA GLY A 419 -3.51 27.33 -22.49
C GLY A 419 -2.02 26.99 -22.51
N TRP A 420 -1.51 26.25 -21.51
CA TRP A 420 -0.12 25.76 -21.48
C TRP A 420 0.00 24.26 -21.71
N TYR A 421 -0.70 23.43 -20.92
CA TYR A 421 -0.60 21.98 -21.00
C TYR A 421 -0.96 21.50 -22.41
N GLY A 422 -0.14 20.64 -22.99
CA GLY A 422 -0.32 20.09 -24.33
C GLY A 422 -0.36 21.12 -25.47
N ALA A 423 -0.05 22.40 -25.23
CA ALA A 423 -0.17 23.45 -26.22
C ALA A 423 0.85 23.31 -27.37
N GLU A 424 2.03 22.75 -27.10
CA GLU A 424 3.10 22.57 -28.08
C GLU A 424 2.80 21.42 -29.05
N SER A 425 2.32 20.30 -28.52
CA SER A 425 2.02 19.08 -29.29
C SER A 425 0.56 19.00 -29.76
N ASN A 426 -0.28 19.93 -29.32
CA ASN A 426 -1.74 19.87 -29.46
C ASN A 426 -2.31 18.54 -28.93
N ASN A 427 -1.83 18.08 -27.76
CA ASN A 427 -2.12 16.74 -27.26
C ASN A 427 -3.60 16.55 -26.86
N GLY A 428 -4.29 15.67 -27.59
CA GLY A 428 -5.69 15.29 -27.33
C GLY A 428 -5.87 14.10 -26.38
N ASN A 429 -4.80 13.52 -25.84
CA ASN A 429 -4.88 12.35 -24.98
C ASN A 429 -5.38 12.71 -23.57
N ALA A 430 -6.69 12.62 -23.34
CA ALA A 430 -7.33 12.94 -22.07
C ALA A 430 -6.93 12.02 -20.90
N ALA A 431 -6.18 10.94 -21.14
CA ALA A 431 -5.68 10.09 -20.06
C ALA A 431 -4.44 10.69 -19.37
N VAL A 432 -3.60 11.42 -20.12
CA VAL A 432 -2.31 11.95 -19.64
C VAL A 432 -2.52 13.34 -19.04
N LYS A 433 -2.82 13.37 -17.75
CA LYS A 433 -3.12 14.59 -16.99
C LYS A 433 -2.25 14.65 -15.75
N MET A 434 -2.24 15.80 -15.09
CA MET A 434 -1.69 15.88 -13.73
C MET A 434 -2.36 14.82 -12.84
N GLY A 435 -1.58 14.05 -12.08
CA GLY A 435 -2.05 12.90 -11.30
C GLY A 435 -2.23 11.59 -12.08
N ALA A 436 -1.93 11.51 -13.38
CA ALA A 436 -2.00 10.23 -14.08
C ALA A 436 -0.97 9.23 -13.50
N LEU A 437 -1.40 7.99 -13.28
CA LEU A 437 -0.52 6.87 -12.94
C LEU A 437 0.08 6.29 -14.23
N LEU A 438 1.36 6.56 -14.46
CA LEU A 438 2.15 5.98 -15.53
C LEU A 438 2.70 4.62 -15.11
N ALA A 439 2.62 3.62 -15.96
CA ALA A 439 3.17 2.29 -15.71
C ALA A 439 3.60 1.60 -17.01
N LEU A 440 4.54 0.66 -16.89
CA LEU A 440 4.80 -0.31 -17.94
C LEU A 440 3.68 -1.36 -17.92
N PRO A 441 3.05 -1.70 -19.06
CA PRO A 441 2.01 -2.71 -19.08
C PRO A 441 2.48 -4.04 -18.48
N ALA A 442 1.59 -4.70 -17.75
CA ALA A 442 1.83 -6.03 -17.16
C ALA A 442 2.26 -7.10 -18.19
N SER A 443 1.83 -6.95 -19.44
CA SER A 443 2.14 -7.83 -20.57
C SER A 443 3.48 -7.51 -21.25
N LEU A 444 4.09 -6.36 -20.96
CA LEU A 444 5.37 -5.98 -21.54
C LEU A 444 6.47 -6.86 -20.98
N ASN A 445 7.22 -7.53 -21.86
CA ASN A 445 8.46 -8.16 -21.45
C ASN A 445 9.54 -7.09 -21.24
N ILE A 446 9.91 -6.80 -19.99
CA ILE A 446 10.93 -5.79 -19.67
C ILE A 446 12.26 -6.08 -20.39
N SER A 447 12.62 -7.35 -20.59
CA SER A 447 13.88 -7.68 -21.26
C SER A 447 13.91 -7.25 -22.73
N SER A 448 12.74 -7.07 -23.38
CA SER A 448 12.67 -6.61 -24.77
C SER A 448 12.91 -5.11 -24.92
N LEU A 449 12.97 -4.35 -23.82
CA LEU A 449 13.29 -2.92 -23.87
C LEU A 449 14.78 -2.66 -24.15
N GLY A 450 15.64 -3.68 -24.05
CA GLY A 450 17.08 -3.53 -24.31
C GLY A 450 17.77 -2.59 -23.33
N LEU A 451 17.32 -2.56 -22.07
CA LEU A 451 17.90 -1.72 -21.02
C LEU A 451 19.33 -2.16 -20.71
N GLU A 452 20.25 -1.22 -20.70
CA GLU A 452 21.69 -1.47 -20.61
C GLU A 452 22.16 -1.44 -19.15
N THR A 453 21.72 -0.43 -18.41
CA THR A 453 22.14 -0.15 -17.04
C THR A 453 21.29 -0.89 -16.01
N GLU A 454 21.93 -1.28 -14.91
CA GLU A 454 21.24 -1.90 -13.78
C GLU A 454 20.16 -1.00 -13.15
N PRO A 455 20.41 0.28 -12.81
CA PRO A 455 19.37 1.12 -12.20
C PRO A 455 18.16 1.30 -13.12
N ALA A 456 18.32 1.27 -14.44
CA ALA A 456 17.18 1.35 -15.35
C ALA A 456 16.35 0.06 -15.33
N LYS A 457 16.97 -1.11 -15.20
CA LYS A 457 16.25 -2.38 -15.03
C LYS A 457 15.47 -2.40 -13.73
N GLN A 458 16.04 -1.83 -12.67
CA GLN A 458 15.38 -1.68 -11.39
C GLN A 458 14.18 -0.72 -11.48
N LEU A 459 14.35 0.43 -12.14
CA LEU A 459 13.23 1.34 -12.44
C LEU A 459 12.16 0.68 -13.31
N ALA A 460 12.53 -0.11 -14.32
CA ALA A 460 11.58 -0.83 -15.16
C ALA A 460 10.72 -1.79 -14.33
N TRP A 461 11.35 -2.52 -13.41
CA TRP A 461 10.64 -3.39 -12.48
C TRP A 461 9.66 -2.59 -11.62
N THR A 462 10.08 -1.47 -11.03
CA THR A 462 9.20 -0.61 -10.23
C THR A 462 8.05 -0.03 -11.07
N LEU A 463 8.32 0.47 -12.27
CA LEU A 463 7.31 1.05 -13.16
C LEU A 463 6.29 0.02 -13.66
N GLN A 464 6.64 -1.27 -13.77
CA GLN A 464 5.68 -2.33 -14.11
C GLN A 464 4.85 -2.79 -12.90
N ASN A 465 5.40 -2.69 -11.69
CA ASN A 465 4.78 -3.25 -10.50
C ASN A 465 4.06 -2.23 -9.62
N TYR A 466 4.44 -0.95 -9.69
CA TYR A 466 3.89 0.13 -8.87
C TYR A 466 3.58 1.39 -9.69
N GLY A 467 4.33 1.64 -10.75
CA GLY A 467 4.14 2.82 -11.61
C GLY A 467 4.69 4.12 -11.02
N ALA A 468 4.32 5.24 -11.61
CA ALA A 468 4.72 6.59 -11.22
C ALA A 468 3.61 7.61 -11.47
N TYR A 469 3.32 8.48 -10.50
CA TYR A 469 2.36 9.57 -10.63
C TYR A 469 3.02 10.82 -11.21
N ILE A 470 2.35 11.46 -12.18
CA ILE A 470 2.74 12.80 -12.63
C ILE A 470 2.35 13.82 -11.56
N VAL A 471 3.33 14.53 -11.00
CA VAL A 471 3.10 15.45 -9.86
C VAL A 471 3.31 16.93 -10.16
N ASP A 472 4.19 17.29 -11.10
CA ASP A 472 4.43 18.68 -11.51
C ASP A 472 4.82 18.80 -13.00
N ASP A 473 4.79 20.04 -13.50
CA ASP A 473 5.43 20.45 -14.76
C ASP A 473 6.93 20.72 -14.54
N THR A 474 7.78 20.28 -15.47
CA THR A 474 9.21 20.65 -15.47
C THR A 474 9.45 22.05 -16.02
N TYR A 475 8.47 22.66 -16.71
CA TYR A 475 8.52 23.95 -17.43
C TYR A 475 9.55 24.05 -18.57
N ALA A 476 10.55 23.15 -18.57
CA ALA A 476 11.55 22.93 -19.62
C ALA A 476 11.35 21.53 -20.23
N PRO A 477 11.81 21.30 -21.48
CA PRO A 477 11.68 20.01 -22.16
C PRO A 477 12.59 18.94 -21.53
N GLN A 478 12.14 18.41 -20.40
CA GLN A 478 12.83 17.43 -19.57
C GLN A 478 11.82 16.43 -19.02
N PHE A 479 12.34 15.31 -18.51
CA PHE A 479 11.61 14.38 -17.66
C PHE A 479 12.34 14.33 -16.33
N ALA A 480 11.62 14.51 -15.23
CA ALA A 480 12.21 14.49 -13.90
C ALA A 480 11.68 13.33 -13.08
N ILE A 481 12.54 12.80 -12.21
CA ILE A 481 12.16 11.87 -11.15
C ILE A 481 12.42 12.58 -9.83
N ASN A 482 11.44 12.55 -8.94
CA ASN A 482 11.55 13.21 -7.64
C ASN A 482 12.31 12.32 -6.66
N ALA A 483 13.30 12.87 -5.96
CA ALA A 483 14.15 12.09 -5.07
C ALA A 483 14.61 12.87 -3.84
N GLU A 484 14.91 12.13 -2.78
CA GLU A 484 15.35 12.65 -1.49
C GLU A 484 16.65 13.46 -1.58
N ASN A 485 16.59 14.69 -1.08
CA ASN A 485 17.75 15.46 -0.64
C ASN A 485 17.46 16.00 0.77
N GLY A 486 18.08 15.43 1.80
CA GLY A 486 17.78 15.74 3.19
C GLY A 486 19.05 15.89 4.05
N PRO A 487 18.88 16.09 5.37
CA PRO A 487 20.02 16.23 6.29
C PRO A 487 20.89 14.96 6.40
N ASP A 488 20.36 13.79 6.00
CA ASP A 488 21.11 12.52 5.99
C ASP A 488 21.85 12.25 4.67
N GLY A 489 21.82 13.22 3.74
CA GLY A 489 22.47 13.15 2.44
C GLY A 489 21.51 13.34 1.28
N SER A 490 21.97 13.03 0.06
CA SER A 490 21.14 13.07 -1.15
C SER A 490 21.18 11.75 -1.91
N PHE A 491 20.04 11.39 -2.50
CA PHE A 491 19.93 10.23 -3.40
C PHE A 491 20.93 10.31 -4.55
N LYS A 492 21.11 11.50 -5.15
CA LYS A 492 22.04 11.73 -6.26
C LYS A 492 23.51 11.47 -5.87
N THR A 493 23.94 11.90 -4.67
CA THR A 493 25.28 11.60 -4.17
C THR A 493 25.48 10.09 -4.01
N GLN A 494 24.50 9.40 -3.43
CA GLN A 494 24.53 7.95 -3.29
C GLN A 494 24.62 7.26 -4.67
N PHE A 495 23.73 7.62 -5.60
CA PHE A 495 23.67 7.02 -6.93
C PHE A 495 25.00 7.15 -7.67
N GLN A 496 25.60 8.34 -7.63
CA GLN A 496 26.92 8.59 -8.22
C GLN A 496 28.02 7.72 -7.59
N ALA A 497 27.98 7.53 -6.26
CA ALA A 497 28.94 6.68 -5.56
C ALA A 497 28.78 5.19 -5.93
N ASP A 498 27.55 4.73 -6.15
CA ASP A 498 27.24 3.34 -6.44
C ASP A 498 27.59 2.92 -7.87
N TYR A 499 27.27 3.78 -8.85
CA TYR A 499 27.37 3.44 -10.26
C TYR A 499 28.53 4.11 -10.99
N GLY A 500 29.21 5.06 -10.35
CA GLY A 500 30.32 5.79 -10.96
C GLY A 500 29.90 6.79 -12.04
N PHE A 501 28.60 7.05 -12.22
CA PHE A 501 28.08 8.07 -13.13
C PHE A 501 26.92 8.87 -12.52
N ALA A 502 26.70 10.09 -13.02
CA ALA A 502 25.72 11.00 -12.45
C ALA A 502 24.29 10.55 -12.77
N PHE A 503 23.38 10.72 -11.81
CA PHE A 503 21.95 10.49 -12.04
C PHE A 503 21.40 11.44 -13.11
N GLU A 504 21.76 12.73 -13.02
CA GLU A 504 21.39 13.74 -14.00
C GLU A 504 22.47 13.83 -15.08
N GLN A 505 22.12 13.51 -16.32
CA GLN A 505 23.02 13.61 -17.46
C GLN A 505 22.40 14.39 -18.60
N LEU A 506 23.23 15.10 -19.35
CA LEU A 506 22.77 15.89 -20.47
C LEU A 506 22.59 15.00 -21.71
N VAL A 507 21.48 15.19 -22.40
CA VAL A 507 21.26 14.64 -23.74
C VAL A 507 21.97 15.54 -24.76
N SER A 508 22.74 14.94 -25.68
CA SER A 508 23.17 15.62 -26.91
C SER A 508 23.00 14.67 -28.10
N ASN A 509 22.81 15.23 -29.30
CA ASN A 509 22.37 14.51 -30.51
C ASN A 509 23.27 13.37 -31.02
N ALA A 510 24.42 13.08 -30.41
CA ALA A 510 25.37 12.11 -30.95
C ALA A 510 25.96 11.10 -29.95
N SER A 511 25.69 11.21 -28.64
CA SER A 511 26.27 10.30 -27.63
C SER A 511 25.49 10.33 -26.30
N SER A 512 24.21 9.94 -26.30
CA SER A 512 23.51 9.68 -25.03
C SER A 512 24.20 8.51 -24.32
N SER A 513 24.48 8.63 -23.02
CA SER A 513 25.01 7.51 -22.24
C SER A 513 24.02 6.34 -22.19
N PRO A 514 24.46 5.12 -21.83
CA PRO A 514 23.55 4.00 -21.61
C PRO A 514 22.38 4.36 -20.68
N TRP A 515 22.67 5.08 -19.58
CA TRP A 515 21.67 5.54 -18.62
C TRP A 515 20.62 6.45 -19.25
N VAL A 516 21.06 7.45 -20.02
CA VAL A 516 20.15 8.36 -20.74
C VAL A 516 19.27 7.59 -21.72
N ARG A 517 19.86 6.71 -22.54
CA ARG A 517 19.10 5.90 -23.52
C ARG A 517 18.04 5.04 -22.86
N ASP A 518 18.38 4.43 -21.73
CA ASP A 518 17.45 3.60 -20.99
C ASP A 518 16.27 4.39 -20.46
N ILE A 519 16.50 5.59 -19.93
CA ILE A 519 15.43 6.46 -19.43
C ILE A 519 14.53 6.90 -20.58
N GLN A 520 15.09 7.22 -21.76
CA GLN A 520 14.30 7.52 -22.96
C GLN A 520 13.41 6.33 -23.38
N ARG A 521 13.95 5.10 -23.36
CA ARG A 521 13.18 3.87 -23.66
C ARG A 521 12.07 3.64 -22.64
N LEU A 522 12.34 3.84 -21.35
CA LEU A 522 11.35 3.70 -20.29
C LEU A 522 10.21 4.70 -20.48
N VAL A 523 10.51 6.00 -20.64
CA VAL A 523 9.51 7.05 -20.83
C VAL A 523 8.60 6.77 -22.02
N GLN A 524 9.18 6.34 -23.15
CA GLN A 524 8.42 6.00 -24.37
C GLN A 524 7.50 4.78 -24.19
N ALA A 525 7.85 3.85 -23.30
CA ALA A 525 7.09 2.64 -23.04
C ALA A 525 5.95 2.83 -22.01
N LEU A 526 5.87 3.99 -21.36
CA LEU A 526 4.86 4.26 -20.33
C LEU A 526 3.45 4.34 -20.92
N ASN A 527 2.51 3.77 -20.17
CA ASN A 527 1.08 3.84 -20.40
C ASN A 527 0.41 4.44 -19.16
N VAL A 528 -0.74 5.09 -19.33
CA VAL A 528 -1.60 5.48 -18.20
C VAL A 528 -2.43 4.28 -17.78
N VAL A 529 -2.47 3.98 -16.48
CA VAL A 529 -3.45 3.07 -15.88
C VAL A 529 -4.78 3.82 -15.77
N ASP A 530 -5.62 3.69 -16.79
CA ASP A 530 -6.76 4.58 -17.00
C ASP A 530 -7.92 4.34 -16.03
N ASN A 531 -8.03 3.12 -15.49
CA ASN A 531 -8.99 2.78 -14.43
C ASN A 531 -8.41 2.94 -13.01
N ASN A 532 -7.28 3.65 -12.85
CA ASN A 532 -6.79 4.05 -11.53
C ASN A 532 -7.75 5.06 -10.89
N GLY A 533 -8.31 4.70 -9.73
CA GLY A 533 -9.32 5.49 -9.04
C GLY A 533 -9.35 5.23 -7.53
N PRO A 534 -10.13 6.00 -6.76
CA PRO A 534 -10.20 5.87 -5.29
C PRO A 534 -10.64 4.48 -4.81
N ASN A 535 -11.40 3.75 -5.65
CA ASN A 535 -11.87 2.39 -5.36
C ASN A 535 -11.09 1.30 -6.14
N SER A 536 -10.05 1.69 -6.88
CA SER A 536 -9.30 0.84 -7.81
C SER A 536 -7.86 1.35 -7.97
N ILE A 537 -7.19 1.62 -6.86
CA ILE A 537 -5.81 2.11 -6.86
C ILE A 537 -4.93 1.11 -7.61
N GLY A 538 -4.10 1.58 -8.54
CA GLY A 538 -3.30 0.72 -9.40
C GLY A 538 -4.11 -0.09 -10.44
N GLY A 539 -5.39 0.25 -10.64
CA GLY A 539 -6.29 -0.45 -11.56
C GLY A 539 -7.11 -1.60 -10.94
N GLY A 540 -6.94 -1.86 -9.64
CA GLY A 540 -7.70 -2.89 -8.91
C GLY A 540 -7.41 -4.33 -9.34
N GLY A 541 -8.17 -5.28 -8.79
CA GLY A 541 -7.92 -6.71 -8.98
C GLY A 541 -6.80 -7.24 -8.07
N THR A 542 -6.07 -8.27 -8.51
CA THR A 542 -5.00 -8.88 -7.71
C THR A 542 -3.70 -8.09 -7.88
N PRO A 543 -3.10 -7.58 -6.79
CA PRO A 543 -1.81 -6.87 -6.86
C PRO A 543 -0.71 -7.72 -7.51
N ARG A 544 0.11 -7.12 -8.37
CA ARG A 544 1.26 -7.80 -9.01
C ARG A 544 2.41 -8.08 -8.04
N GLN A 545 2.47 -7.32 -6.95
CA GLN A 545 3.40 -7.54 -5.85
C GLN A 545 2.61 -7.70 -4.55
N PRO A 546 3.21 -8.32 -3.51
CA PRO A 546 2.65 -8.24 -2.17
C PRO A 546 2.37 -6.79 -1.77
N LEU A 547 1.29 -6.59 -1.02
CA LEU A 547 1.05 -5.29 -0.39
C LEU A 547 2.23 -4.92 0.52
N ALA A 548 2.50 -3.62 0.64
CA ALA A 548 3.52 -3.14 1.54
C ALA A 548 3.28 -3.68 2.97
N ALA A 549 4.37 -3.97 3.67
CA ALA A 549 4.30 -4.32 5.09
C ALA A 549 3.63 -3.18 5.90
N PRO A 550 3.00 -3.48 7.05
CA PRO A 550 2.61 -2.44 8.00
C PRO A 550 3.82 -1.63 8.48
N ILE A 551 3.58 -0.38 8.84
CA ILE A 551 4.57 0.51 9.48
C ILE A 551 4.63 0.27 10.99
N GLN A 552 5.82 0.43 11.57
CA GLN A 552 6.09 0.40 13.01
C GLN A 552 6.10 1.79 13.65
#